data_AF-A0A7S1VH08-F1
#
_entry.id   AF-A0A7S1VH08-F1
#
_cell.length_a   1.000
_cell.length_b   1.000
_cell.length_c   1.000
_cell.angle_alpha   90.00
_cell.angle_beta   90.00
_cell.angle_gamma   90.00
#
_symmetry.space_group_name_H-M   'P 1'
#
loop_
_entity.id
_entity.type
_entity.pdbx_description
1 polymer ?
#
loop_
_entity_poly.entity_id
_entity_poly.type
_entity_poly.pdbx_seq_one_letter_code
_entity_poly.pdbx_strand_id
1 'polypeptide(L)'
;LASAVGGGSVAPADATLLWRFRFHLAATTPVALGPFLASVDFSVDAQASQALNLASTWAAGGGVSAAMPLLGATFAGRPDVRAAGVRRLLALTPASLCWFLPQLVEAVRYDGPMDVDEVYPLPESADVAAVDALASALSSSGMSE
;
A
#
# COMPACT_ATOMS: atom_id res chain seq x y z
N LEU A 1 3.46 -8.28 27.16
CA LEU A 1 2.64 -7.05 26.99
C LEU A 1 2.51 -6.73 25.49
N ALA A 2 1.93 -7.65 24.72
CA ALA A 2 1.65 -7.43 23.29
C ALA A 2 0.22 -6.88 23.17
N SER A 3 0.08 -5.56 23.15
CA SER A 3 -1.21 -4.91 22.93
C SER A 3 -1.58 -5.03 21.46
N ALA A 4 -2.75 -5.61 21.21
CA ALA A 4 -3.38 -5.78 19.91
C ALA A 4 -3.53 -4.41 19.21
N VAL A 5 -2.72 -4.18 18.17
CA VAL A 5 -2.87 -3.04 17.28
C VAL A 5 -3.63 -3.50 16.04
N GLY A 6 -4.89 -3.05 15.95
CA GLY A 6 -5.44 -2.57 14.67
C GLY A 6 -6.00 -3.60 13.70
N GLY A 7 -6.95 -4.43 14.13
CA GLY A 7 -7.83 -5.21 13.25
C GLY A 7 -9.29 -5.03 13.67
N GLY A 8 -9.78 -3.80 13.73
CA GLY A 8 -11.12 -3.49 14.24
C GLY A 8 -12.18 -3.93 13.23
N SER A 9 -12.79 -5.09 13.47
CA SER A 9 -14.11 -5.41 12.91
C SER A 9 -15.09 -4.36 13.44
N VAL A 10 -15.43 -3.38 12.60
CA VAL A 10 -16.42 -2.35 12.95
C VAL A 10 -17.77 -3.05 13.11
N ALA A 11 -18.48 -2.78 14.21
CA ALA A 11 -19.81 -3.34 14.41
C ALA A 11 -20.76 -2.86 13.28
N PRO A 12 -21.74 -3.67 12.84
CA PRO A 12 -22.60 -3.30 11.69
C PRO A 12 -23.40 -2.01 11.92
N ALA A 13 -23.77 -1.73 13.17
CA ALA A 13 -24.42 -0.47 13.55
C ALA A 13 -23.48 0.74 13.37
N ASP A 14 -22.23 0.60 13.79
CA ASP A 14 -21.20 1.64 13.66
C ASP A 14 -20.82 1.86 12.20
N ALA A 15 -20.76 0.80 11.40
CA ALA A 15 -20.52 0.88 9.96
C ALA A 15 -21.59 1.71 9.24
N THR A 16 -22.85 1.51 9.61
CA THR A 16 -23.98 2.28 9.08
C THR A 16 -23.87 3.77 9.44
N LEU A 17 -23.45 4.07 10.68
CA LEU A 17 -23.21 5.45 11.12
C LEU A 17 -22.05 6.10 10.36
N LEU A 18 -20.92 5.41 10.22
CA LEU A 18 -19.75 5.89 9.46
C LEU A 18 -20.13 6.19 8.01
N TRP A 19 -20.91 5.31 7.37
CA TRP A 19 -21.38 5.52 6.00
C TRP A 19 -22.33 6.72 5.87
N ARG A 20 -23.21 6.92 6.86
CA ARG A 20 -24.16 8.04 6.88
C ARG A 20 -23.47 9.38 7.07
N PHE A 21 -22.45 9.44 7.94
CA PHE A 21 -21.73 10.68 8.27
C PHE A 21 -20.46 10.90 7.44
N ARG A 22 -20.21 10.07 6.40
CA ARG A 22 -18.99 10.08 5.58
C ARG A 22 -18.50 11.46 5.13
N PHE A 23 -19.39 12.34 4.67
CA PHE A 23 -19.01 13.68 4.20
C PHE A 23 -18.59 14.61 5.34
N HIS A 24 -19.25 14.49 6.49
CA HIS A 24 -18.88 15.25 7.69
C HIS A 24 -17.53 14.75 8.24
N LEU A 25 -17.35 13.43 8.31
CA LEU A 25 -16.09 12.82 8.75
C LEU A 25 -14.93 13.20 7.83
N ALA A 26 -15.16 13.26 6.52
CA ALA A 26 -14.16 13.67 5.55
C ALA A 26 -13.67 15.12 5.71
N ALA A 27 -14.55 16.00 6.16
CA ALA A 27 -14.21 17.40 6.41
C ALA A 27 -13.59 17.64 7.79
N THR A 28 -14.04 16.91 8.82
CA THR A 28 -13.75 17.22 10.23
C THR A 28 -12.70 16.30 10.86
N THR A 29 -12.61 15.03 10.45
CA THR A 29 -11.81 14.01 11.15
C THR A 29 -11.00 13.17 10.16
N PRO A 30 -9.79 13.61 9.78
CA PRO A 30 -8.99 12.91 8.75
C PRO A 30 -8.52 11.51 9.20
N VAL A 31 -8.38 11.28 10.51
CA VAL A 31 -8.00 9.97 11.08
C VAL A 31 -9.10 8.91 10.98
N ALA A 32 -10.35 9.32 10.71
CA ALA A 32 -11.48 8.39 10.60
C ALA A 32 -11.51 7.64 9.25
N LEU A 33 -10.60 7.94 8.32
CA LEU A 33 -10.55 7.30 7.00
C LEU A 33 -10.33 5.79 7.10
N GLY A 34 -9.42 5.33 7.97
CA GLY A 34 -9.16 3.91 8.20
C GLY A 34 -10.42 3.14 8.65
N PRO A 35 -11.06 3.52 9.77
CA PRO A 35 -12.28 2.87 10.22
C PRO A 35 -13.46 3.05 9.24
N PHE A 36 -13.56 4.18 8.54
CA PHE A 36 -14.52 4.36 7.45
C PHE A 36 -14.31 3.31 6.37
N LEU A 37 -13.10 3.17 5.82
CA LEU A 37 -12.83 2.18 4.77
C LEU A 37 -13.00 0.74 5.26
N ALA A 38 -12.72 0.46 6.54
CA ALA A 38 -12.99 -0.85 7.13
C ALA A 38 -14.50 -1.15 7.26
N SER A 39 -15.34 -0.12 7.27
CA SER A 39 -16.81 -0.25 7.33
C SER A 39 -17.50 -0.40 5.98
N VAL A 40 -16.77 -0.22 4.87
CA VAL A 40 -17.33 -0.28 3.51
C VAL A 40 -17.35 -1.72 3.02
N ASP A 41 -18.48 -2.12 2.45
CA ASP A 41 -18.57 -3.36 1.69
C ASP A 41 -18.09 -3.13 0.26
N PHE A 42 -16.92 -3.66 -0.05
CA PHE A 42 -16.32 -3.54 -1.38
C PHE A 42 -16.77 -4.61 -2.37
N SER A 43 -17.68 -5.52 -1.98
CA SER A 43 -18.35 -6.41 -2.94
C SER A 43 -19.32 -5.65 -3.84
N VAL A 44 -19.72 -4.44 -3.43
CA VAL A 44 -20.65 -3.58 -4.16
C VAL A 44 -19.87 -2.47 -4.87
N ASP A 45 -19.73 -2.57 -6.20
CA ASP A 45 -18.94 -1.63 -7.03
C ASP A 45 -19.32 -0.16 -6.82
N ALA A 46 -20.62 0.13 -6.67
CA ALA A 46 -21.11 1.48 -6.42
C ALA A 46 -20.63 2.04 -5.07
N GLN A 47 -20.55 1.20 -4.02
CA GLN A 47 -20.03 1.62 -2.72
C GLN A 47 -18.51 1.74 -2.75
N ALA A 48 -17.82 0.78 -3.36
CA ALA A 48 -16.37 0.77 -3.51
C ALA A 48 -15.87 2.02 -4.25
N SER A 49 -16.44 2.31 -5.42
CA SER A 49 -16.08 3.49 -6.23
C SER A 49 -16.34 4.80 -5.47
N GLN A 50 -17.48 4.92 -4.79
CA GLN A 50 -17.79 6.11 -4.00
C GLN A 50 -16.83 6.25 -2.81
N ALA A 51 -16.52 5.16 -2.11
CA ALA A 51 -15.59 5.17 -0.99
C ALA A 51 -14.17 5.56 -1.43
N LEU A 52 -13.69 5.05 -2.56
CA LEU A 52 -12.39 5.41 -3.13
C LEU A 52 -12.34 6.87 -3.59
N ASN A 53 -13.40 7.36 -4.23
CA ASN A 53 -13.50 8.77 -4.62
C ASN A 53 -13.47 9.68 -3.38
N LEU A 54 -14.23 9.33 -2.35
CA LEU A 54 -14.23 10.05 -1.08
C LEU A 54 -12.87 9.95 -0.39
N ALA A 55 -12.21 8.80 -0.42
CA ALA A 55 -10.85 8.62 0.10
C ALA A 55 -9.80 9.46 -0.66
N SER A 56 -10.02 9.80 -1.92
CA SER A 56 -9.14 10.69 -2.69
C SER A 56 -9.28 12.16 -2.29
N THR A 57 -10.49 12.57 -1.91
CA THR A 57 -10.85 13.94 -1.53
C THR A 57 -10.82 14.17 -0.02
N TRP A 58 -10.74 13.09 0.78
CA TRP A 58 -10.68 13.12 2.24
C TRP A 58 -9.47 13.95 2.69
N ALA A 59 -9.74 14.94 3.55
CA ALA A 59 -8.80 15.99 3.92
C ALA A 59 -7.34 15.50 4.03
N ALA A 60 -6.44 16.15 3.28
CA ALA A 60 -5.02 15.83 3.25
C ALA A 60 -4.31 16.01 4.62
N GLY A 61 -4.98 16.62 5.61
CA GLY A 61 -4.44 16.92 6.93
C GLY A 61 -4.27 15.75 7.90
N GLY A 62 -4.50 14.50 7.46
CA GLY A 62 -4.36 13.31 8.32
C GLY A 62 -2.92 12.80 8.51
N GLY A 63 -1.99 13.22 7.64
CA GLY A 63 -0.59 12.80 7.67
C GLY A 63 -0.40 11.28 7.79
N VAL A 64 0.52 10.88 8.67
CA VAL A 64 0.86 9.47 8.94
C VAL A 64 -0.28 8.70 9.60
N SER A 65 -1.01 9.33 10.53
CA SER A 65 -2.02 8.65 11.36
C SER A 65 -3.20 8.13 10.53
N ALA A 66 -3.54 8.85 9.46
CA ALA A 66 -4.55 8.39 8.50
C ALA A 66 -4.00 7.41 7.46
N ALA A 67 -2.70 7.42 7.18
CA ALA A 67 -2.07 6.59 6.15
C ALA A 67 -1.73 5.18 6.65
N MET A 68 -1.15 5.08 7.85
CA MET A 68 -0.67 3.81 8.42
C MET A 68 -1.76 2.73 8.52
N PRO A 69 -3.00 3.01 8.96
CA PRO A 69 -4.04 2.00 9.02
C PRO A 69 -4.38 1.41 7.64
N LEU A 70 -4.21 2.18 6.56
CA LEU A 70 -4.52 1.74 5.20
C LEU A 70 -3.50 0.76 4.65
N LEU A 71 -2.29 0.76 5.20
CA LEU A 71 -1.19 -0.10 4.79
C LEU A 71 -1.07 -1.38 5.64
N GLY A 72 -1.89 -1.50 6.68
CA GLY A 72 -1.91 -2.67 7.56
C GLY A 72 -2.64 -3.88 6.95
N ALA A 73 -2.61 -4.99 7.69
CA ALA A 73 -3.20 -6.27 7.31
C ALA A 73 -4.69 -6.19 6.95
N THR A 74 -5.44 -5.25 7.54
CA THR A 74 -6.87 -5.05 7.30
C THR A 74 -7.21 -4.84 5.82
N PHE A 75 -6.29 -4.25 5.07
CA PHE A 75 -6.47 -3.98 3.64
C PHE A 75 -5.48 -4.76 2.76
N ALA A 76 -4.93 -5.87 3.26
CA ALA A 76 -4.11 -6.78 2.46
C ALA A 76 -4.90 -7.24 1.22
N GLY A 77 -4.26 -7.20 0.05
CA GLY A 77 -4.90 -7.55 -1.23
C GLY A 77 -5.79 -6.45 -1.85
N ARG A 78 -5.82 -5.23 -1.29
CA ARG A 78 -6.59 -4.09 -1.84
C ARG A 78 -5.65 -2.98 -2.33
N PRO A 79 -5.15 -3.06 -3.58
CA PRO A 79 -4.18 -2.09 -4.10
C PRO A 79 -4.71 -0.66 -4.10
N ASP A 80 -6.00 -0.46 -4.42
CA ASP A 80 -6.60 0.88 -4.51
C ASP A 80 -6.58 1.64 -3.17
N VAL A 81 -6.90 0.93 -2.08
CA VAL A 81 -6.88 1.49 -0.72
C VAL A 81 -5.44 1.75 -0.26
N ARG A 82 -4.53 0.82 -0.57
CA ARG A 82 -3.11 0.95 -0.20
C ARG A 82 -2.43 2.09 -0.96
N ALA A 83 -2.75 2.29 -2.23
CA ALA A 83 -2.30 3.44 -3.01
C ALA A 83 -2.76 4.77 -2.39
N ALA A 84 -3.99 4.84 -1.85
CA ALA A 84 -4.48 6.01 -1.14
C ALA A 84 -3.72 6.28 0.17
N GLY A 85 -3.20 5.24 0.83
CA GLY A 85 -2.27 5.35 1.96
C GLY A 85 -0.90 5.88 1.54
N VAL A 86 -0.31 5.31 0.48
CA VAL A 86 0.99 5.76 -0.05
C VAL A 86 0.96 7.22 -0.49
N ARG A 87 -0.09 7.66 -1.18
CA ARG A 87 -0.25 9.07 -1.59
C ARG A 87 -0.23 10.06 -0.42
N ARG A 88 -0.70 9.63 0.75
CA ARG A 88 -0.67 10.44 1.98
C ARG A 88 0.73 10.48 2.60
N LEU A 89 1.48 9.38 2.52
CA LEU A 89 2.87 9.35 2.96
C LEU A 89 3.77 10.25 2.10
N LEU A 90 3.49 10.38 0.80
CA LEU A 90 4.22 11.28 -0.09
C LEU A 90 4.10 12.76 0.30
N ALA A 91 3.08 13.14 1.06
CA ALA A 91 2.92 14.50 1.56
C ALA A 91 3.76 14.80 2.82
N LEU A 92 4.45 13.81 3.38
CA LEU A 92 5.26 13.96 4.59
C LEU A 92 6.67 14.45 4.27
N THR A 93 7.29 15.09 5.26
CA THR A 93 8.72 15.43 5.16
C THR A 93 9.58 14.15 5.26
N PRO A 94 10.76 14.13 4.63
CA PRO A 94 11.68 12.98 4.71
C PRO A 94 12.04 12.61 6.15
N ALA A 95 12.21 13.61 7.01
CA ALA A 95 12.51 13.41 8.43
C ALA A 95 11.36 12.70 9.15
N SER A 96 10.12 13.11 8.89
CA SER A 96 8.93 12.44 9.43
C SER A 96 8.80 11.01 8.92
N LEU A 97 9.03 10.79 7.62
CA LEU A 97 8.92 9.47 6.99
C LEU A 97 9.93 8.46 7.56
N CYS A 98 11.15 8.93 7.90
CA CYS A 98 12.19 8.09 8.49
C CYS A 98 11.77 7.43 9.81
N TRP A 99 10.97 8.12 10.63
CA TRP A 99 10.44 7.54 11.89
C TRP A 99 9.50 6.35 11.67
N PHE A 100 8.89 6.25 10.49
CA PHE A 100 7.92 5.21 10.14
C PHE A 100 8.47 4.15 9.19
N LEU A 101 9.73 4.28 8.78
CA LEU A 101 10.41 3.38 7.86
C LEU A 101 10.31 1.90 8.28
N PRO A 102 10.52 1.54 9.57
CA PRO A 102 10.33 0.17 10.02
C PRO A 102 8.92 -0.35 9.72
N GLN A 103 7.89 0.44 10.04
CA GLN A 103 6.50 0.07 9.84
C GLN A 103 6.13 0.01 8.34
N LEU A 104 6.78 0.80 7.50
CA LEU A 104 6.62 0.72 6.05
C LEU A 104 7.23 -0.56 5.48
N VAL A 105 8.41 -0.95 5.96
CA VAL A 105 9.03 -2.25 5.60
C VAL A 105 8.14 -3.41 6.05
N GLU A 106 7.51 -3.31 7.23
CA GLU A 106 6.49 -4.27 7.65
C GLU A 106 5.27 -4.28 6.71
N ALA A 107 4.83 -3.11 6.26
CA ALA A 107 3.64 -2.98 5.43
C ALA A 107 3.80 -3.55 4.00
N VAL A 108 5.03 -3.62 3.50
CA VAL A 108 5.35 -4.26 2.20
C VAL A 108 4.99 -5.74 2.21
N ARG A 109 4.97 -6.39 3.36
CA ARG A 109 4.58 -7.80 3.49
C ARG A 109 3.12 -8.06 3.10
N TYR A 110 2.30 -7.02 3.12
CA TYR A 110 0.89 -7.06 2.73
C TYR A 110 0.65 -6.61 1.29
N ASP A 111 1.71 -6.21 0.56
CA ASP A 111 1.65 -6.19 -0.90
C ASP A 111 1.39 -7.62 -1.38
N GLY A 112 0.49 -7.75 -2.36
CA GLY A 112 0.30 -9.04 -3.02
C GLY A 112 1.60 -9.48 -3.69
N PRO A 113 1.69 -10.75 -4.15
CA PRO A 113 2.80 -11.15 -5.01
C PRO A 113 2.84 -10.16 -6.18
N MET A 114 3.92 -9.38 -6.29
CA MET A 114 4.18 -8.64 -7.52
C MET A 114 4.32 -9.69 -8.61
N ASP A 115 3.47 -9.65 -9.63
CA ASP A 115 3.79 -10.33 -10.88
C ASP A 115 5.00 -9.60 -11.46
N VAL A 116 6.17 -10.18 -11.20
CA VAL A 116 7.46 -9.64 -11.62
C VAL A 116 7.55 -9.54 -13.15
N ASP A 117 6.69 -10.27 -13.85
CA ASP A 117 6.53 -10.29 -15.30
C ASP A 117 5.93 -8.99 -15.88
N GLU A 118 5.18 -8.21 -15.09
CA GLU A 118 4.51 -6.99 -15.58
C GLU A 118 5.40 -5.73 -15.43
N VAL A 119 6.33 -5.72 -14.48
CA VAL A 119 7.12 -4.54 -14.09
C VAL A 119 8.46 -4.45 -14.85
N TYR A 120 8.99 -5.59 -15.31
CA TYR A 120 10.14 -5.65 -16.19
C TYR A 120 9.83 -6.59 -17.35
N PRO A 121 9.27 -6.09 -18.47
CA PRO A 121 9.46 -6.77 -19.74
C PRO A 121 10.96 -6.79 -19.99
N LEU A 122 11.63 -7.86 -19.55
CA LEU A 122 12.99 -8.13 -19.97
C LEU A 122 12.93 -8.11 -21.49
N PRO A 123 13.71 -7.27 -22.18
CA PRO A 123 13.80 -7.37 -23.61
C PRO A 123 14.24 -8.81 -23.91
N GLU A 124 13.37 -9.58 -24.55
CA GLU A 124 13.52 -11.00 -24.89
C GLU A 124 14.78 -11.28 -25.74
N SER A 125 15.54 -10.24 -26.10
CA SER A 125 16.78 -10.28 -26.86
C SER A 125 17.97 -9.61 -26.17
N ALA A 126 17.99 -9.45 -24.85
CA ALA A 126 19.27 -9.18 -24.18
C ALA A 126 20.15 -10.43 -24.31
N ASP A 127 20.92 -10.46 -25.40
CA ASP A 127 21.73 -11.56 -25.92
C ASP A 127 22.28 -12.48 -24.82
N VAL A 128 21.58 -13.59 -24.58
CA VAL A 128 22.11 -14.71 -23.77
C VAL A 128 23.46 -15.18 -24.28
N ALA A 129 23.72 -14.98 -25.58
CA ALA A 129 25.01 -15.20 -26.23
C ALA A 129 26.13 -14.28 -25.69
N ALA A 130 25.83 -13.05 -25.28
CA ALA A 130 26.81 -12.14 -24.70
C ALA A 130 27.21 -12.59 -23.28
N VAL A 131 26.26 -13.14 -22.52
CA VAL A 131 26.51 -13.68 -21.17
C VAL A 131 27.34 -14.96 -21.25
N ASP A 132 27.01 -15.86 -22.18
CA ASP A 132 27.79 -17.10 -22.43
C ASP A 132 29.18 -16.81 -23.00
N ALA A 133 29.32 -15.79 -23.85
CA ALA A 133 30.63 -15.35 -24.35
C ALA A 133 31.51 -14.82 -23.22
N LEU A 134 30.94 -14.10 -22.25
CA LEU A 134 31.67 -13.56 -21.10
C LEU A 134 32.05 -14.66 -20.10
N ALA A 135 31.15 -15.62 -19.86
CA ALA A 135 31.43 -16.82 -19.05
C ALA A 135 32.53 -17.69 -19.67
N SER A 136 32.52 -17.84 -21.00
CA SER A 136 33.55 -18.56 -21.75
C SER A 136 34.90 -17.82 -21.73
N ALA A 137 34.89 -16.49 -21.85
CA ALA A 137 36.10 -15.66 -21.77
C ALA A 137 36.76 -15.75 -20.39
N LEU A 138 35.98 -15.67 -19.32
CA LEU A 138 36.48 -15.82 -17.93
C LEU A 138 37.03 -17.22 -17.67
N SER A 139 36.39 -18.26 -18.23
CA SER A 139 36.86 -19.64 -18.14
C SER A 139 38.16 -19.87 -18.92
N SER A 140 38.38 -19.14 -20.01
CA SER A 140 39.65 -19.19 -20.77
C SER A 140 40.79 -18.40 -20.11
N SER A 141 40.45 -17.40 -19.28
CA SER A 141 41.42 -16.47 -18.68
C SER A 141 42.05 -16.99 -17.38
N GLY A 142 41.74 -18.23 -16.97
CA GLY A 142 42.21 -18.82 -15.72
C GLY A 142 42.97 -20.12 -15.92
N MET A 143 44.03 -20.17 -16.75
CA MET A 143 45.03 -21.27 -16.66
C MET A 143 46.33 -20.98 -17.44
N SER A 144 47.17 -20.07 -16.92
CA SER A 144 48.60 -20.12 -17.24
C SER A 144 49.42 -19.46 -16.13
N GLU A 145 49.75 -20.28 -15.13
CA GLU A 145 51.03 -20.25 -14.40
C GLU A 145 51.63 -21.66 -14.43
#